data_AF-A0AAN6FPA5-F1
#
_entry.id   AF-A0AAN6FPA5-F1
#
_cell.length_a   1.000
_cell.length_b   1.000
_cell.length_c   1.000
_cell.angle_alpha   90.00
_cell.angle_beta   90.00
_cell.angle_gamma   90.00
#
_symmetry.space_group_name_H-M   'P 1'
#
loop_
_entity.id
_entity.type
_entity.pdbx_description
1 polymer ?
#
loop_
_entity_poly.entity_id
_entity_poly.type
_entity_poly.pdbx_seq_one_letter_code
_entity_poly.pdbx_strand_id
1 'polypeptide(L)'
;MATVPRASLLGIPTELRLQIYDSLIDGDVNYAVIKRWTGGHGRDGFFTTPTRNPEARLNLPWLSAMLSCPTIAYEMRSLMRNRKEGDSKYTTYVMSAELGNGGGDVRDVTWKRLPCAPSDAEVLIIECGAESDDFEPWGDGGPRNIVRSMYQTLNLFLHCGPRLDPTNPLLLGHVHLRELVVNVHMRGEIRQYFSMSGEPIKFSRSAYTLIRDMILRPLCYTGLLVGYVDRATISDGKEESVMPTRTERGGVPEHWDRYGFEWGVGEVAAAR
;
A
#
# COMPACT_ATOMS: atom_id res chain seq x y z
N MET A 1 -45.88 -33.11 3.26
CA MET A 1 -44.60 -32.64 3.85
C MET A 1 -44.56 -31.13 3.71
N ALA A 2 -44.67 -30.38 4.81
CA ALA A 2 -44.49 -28.94 4.78
C ALA A 2 -42.99 -28.65 4.62
N THR A 3 -42.60 -28.07 3.48
CA THR A 3 -41.24 -27.57 3.29
C THR A 3 -41.03 -26.42 4.26
N VAL A 4 -40.16 -26.61 5.25
CA VAL A 4 -39.72 -25.53 6.13
C VAL A 4 -39.15 -24.43 5.21
N PRO A 5 -39.66 -23.18 5.28
CA PRO A 5 -39.14 -22.11 4.45
C PRO A 5 -37.64 -21.97 4.71
N ARG A 6 -36.82 -22.04 3.66
CA ARG A 6 -35.39 -21.76 3.78
C ARG A 6 -35.23 -20.32 4.25
N ALA A 7 -34.53 -20.14 5.37
CA ALA A 7 -34.15 -18.82 5.83
C ALA A 7 -33.39 -18.10 4.71
N SER A 8 -33.85 -16.90 4.37
CA SER A 8 -33.25 -16.04 3.35
C SER A 8 -32.87 -14.73 4.00
N LEU A 9 -31.69 -14.20 3.66
CA LEU A 9 -31.25 -12.90 4.15
C LEU A 9 -32.27 -11.79 3.81
N LEU A 10 -32.90 -11.86 2.63
CA LEU A 10 -33.94 -10.91 2.21
C LEU A 10 -35.25 -11.04 3.01
N GLY A 11 -35.45 -12.13 3.75
CA GLY A 11 -36.59 -12.31 4.65
C GLY A 11 -36.43 -11.65 6.02
N ILE A 12 -35.23 -11.15 6.33
CA ILE A 12 -34.93 -10.42 7.58
C ILE A 12 -35.25 -8.92 7.36
N PRO A 13 -35.71 -8.15 8.36
CA PRO A 13 -35.89 -6.70 8.27
C PRO A 13 -34.65 -5.95 7.73
N THR A 14 -34.89 -4.89 6.95
CA THR A 14 -33.84 -4.12 6.27
C THR A 14 -32.80 -3.58 7.26
N GLU A 15 -33.23 -3.11 8.42
CA GLU A 15 -32.35 -2.54 9.46
C GLU A 15 -31.32 -3.56 9.93
N LEU A 16 -31.73 -4.82 10.10
CA LEU A 16 -30.83 -5.91 10.48
C LEU A 16 -29.93 -6.33 9.31
N ARG A 17 -30.44 -6.29 8.06
CA ARG A 17 -29.59 -6.53 6.88
C ARG A 17 -28.47 -5.50 6.77
N LEU A 18 -28.78 -4.22 6.99
CA LEU A 18 -27.78 -3.14 6.97
C LEU A 18 -26.70 -3.35 8.05
N GLN A 19 -27.06 -3.81 9.24
CA GLN A 19 -26.08 -4.16 10.29
C GLN A 19 -25.18 -5.34 9.88
N ILE A 20 -25.75 -6.35 9.21
CA ILE A 20 -24.98 -7.47 8.65
C ILE A 20 -24.01 -6.94 7.59
N TYR A 21 -24.46 -6.07 6.69
CA TYR A 21 -23.61 -5.50 5.63
C TYR A 21 -22.47 -4.67 6.20
N ASP A 22 -22.73 -3.81 7.19
CA ASP A 22 -21.67 -3.07 7.90
C ASP A 22 -20.62 -4.03 8.47
N SER A 23 -21.05 -5.15 9.08
CA SER A 23 -20.15 -6.17 9.61
C SER A 23 -19.32 -6.89 8.53
N LEU A 24 -19.89 -7.11 7.34
CA LEU A 24 -19.16 -7.71 6.20
C LEU A 24 -18.11 -6.78 5.62
N ILE A 25 -18.36 -5.46 5.66
CA ILE A 25 -17.44 -4.43 5.17
C ILE A 25 -16.29 -4.20 6.15
N ASP A 26 -16.58 -4.24 7.45
CA ASP A 26 -15.59 -4.07 8.52
C ASP A 26 -14.77 -5.35 8.81
N GLY A 27 -15.06 -6.46 8.12
CA GLY A 27 -14.33 -7.72 8.30
C GLY A 27 -12.86 -7.64 7.84
N ASP A 28 -11.98 -8.28 8.62
CA ASP A 28 -10.56 -8.41 8.28
C ASP A 28 -10.36 -9.26 7.02
N VAL A 29 -9.50 -8.78 6.12
CA VAL A 29 -9.18 -9.47 4.86
C VAL A 29 -8.04 -10.46 5.07
N ASN A 30 -7.00 -10.05 5.79
CA ASN A 30 -5.76 -10.81 6.05
C ASN A 30 -5.24 -11.60 4.83
N TYR A 31 -5.11 -10.92 3.69
CA TYR A 31 -4.67 -11.50 2.42
C TYR A 31 -3.19 -11.18 2.14
N ALA A 32 -2.32 -12.17 2.32
CA ALA A 32 -0.88 -12.07 2.04
C ALA A 32 -0.61 -12.11 0.53
N VAL A 33 -0.45 -10.95 -0.09
CA VAL A 33 -0.38 -10.80 -1.55
C VAL A 33 1.04 -10.98 -2.11
N ILE A 34 2.06 -10.47 -1.42
CA ILE A 34 3.47 -10.58 -1.83
C ILE A 34 4.25 -11.16 -0.66
N LYS A 35 4.95 -12.27 -0.88
CA LYS A 35 5.81 -12.89 0.11
C LYS A 35 7.12 -12.12 0.27
N ARG A 36 7.74 -11.75 -0.86
CA ARG A 36 9.02 -11.02 -0.88
C ARG A 36 9.23 -10.32 -2.21
N TRP A 37 9.86 -9.16 -2.16
CA TRP A 37 10.50 -8.53 -3.31
C TRP A 37 11.96 -8.92 -3.41
N THR A 38 12.42 -9.21 -4.62
CA THR A 38 13.82 -9.57 -4.90
C THR A 38 14.42 -8.58 -5.89
N GLY A 39 15.52 -7.96 -5.51
CA GLY A 39 16.26 -7.04 -6.37
C GLY A 39 17.16 -7.76 -7.37
N GLY A 40 17.37 -7.14 -8.53
CA GLY A 40 18.30 -7.61 -9.54
C GLY A 40 18.87 -6.46 -10.38
N HIS A 41 19.82 -6.80 -11.23
CA HIS A 41 20.42 -5.90 -12.21
C HIS A 41 20.62 -6.64 -13.54
N GLY A 42 20.31 -5.96 -14.64
CA GLY A 42 20.42 -6.49 -16.00
C GLY A 42 20.98 -5.44 -16.96
N ARG A 43 20.87 -5.72 -18.27
CA ARG A 43 21.36 -4.81 -19.33
C ARG A 43 20.61 -3.47 -19.35
N ASP A 44 19.34 -3.51 -18.95
CA ASP A 44 18.45 -2.35 -18.92
C ASP A 44 18.41 -1.66 -17.54
N GLY A 45 19.33 -2.03 -16.64
CA GLY A 45 19.50 -1.43 -15.31
C GLY A 45 18.99 -2.28 -14.15
N PHE A 46 18.61 -1.61 -13.06
CA PHE A 46 18.13 -2.25 -11.85
C PHE A 46 16.64 -2.57 -11.95
N PHE A 47 16.23 -3.69 -11.35
CA PHE A 47 14.82 -4.07 -11.26
C PHE A 47 14.52 -4.70 -9.90
N THR A 48 13.23 -4.81 -9.59
CA THR A 48 12.72 -5.57 -8.46
C THR A 48 11.54 -6.42 -8.90
N THR A 49 11.50 -7.68 -8.46
CA THR A 49 10.50 -8.65 -8.88
C THR A 49 9.74 -9.17 -7.66
N PRO A 50 8.39 -9.13 -7.66
CA PRO A 50 7.61 -9.65 -6.55
C PRO A 50 7.45 -11.16 -6.65
N THR A 51 7.75 -11.87 -5.57
CA THR A 51 7.33 -13.26 -5.36
C THR A 51 5.97 -13.25 -4.68
N ARG A 52 4.92 -13.58 -5.43
CA ARG A 52 3.54 -13.62 -4.92
C ARG A 52 3.28 -14.90 -4.14
N ASN A 53 2.30 -14.86 -3.23
CA ASN A 53 1.89 -16.06 -2.51
C ASN A 53 0.88 -16.87 -3.37
N PRO A 54 1.25 -18.05 -3.90
CA PRO A 54 0.36 -18.83 -4.76
C PRO A 54 -0.82 -19.45 -3.99
N GLU A 55 -0.70 -19.60 -2.67
CA GLU A 55 -1.73 -20.21 -1.83
C GLU A 55 -2.74 -19.17 -1.31
N ALA A 56 -2.39 -17.89 -1.36
CA ALA A 56 -3.24 -16.83 -0.86
C ALA A 56 -4.44 -16.59 -1.79
N ARG A 57 -5.65 -16.59 -1.22
CA ARG A 57 -6.88 -16.25 -1.93
C ARG A 57 -7.49 -15.00 -1.32
N LEU A 58 -7.68 -13.97 -2.14
CA LEU A 58 -8.41 -12.78 -1.72
C LEU A 58 -9.90 -13.11 -1.63
N ASN A 59 -10.43 -13.14 -0.41
CA ASN A 59 -11.86 -13.25 -0.16
C ASN A 59 -12.39 -11.94 0.41
N LEU A 60 -13.36 -11.35 -0.28
CA LEU A 60 -14.05 -10.14 0.15
C LEU A 60 -15.53 -10.49 0.36
N PRO A 61 -15.97 -10.70 1.62
CA PRO A 61 -17.34 -11.12 1.91
C PRO A 61 -18.39 -10.15 1.37
N TRP A 62 -18.13 -8.85 1.48
CA TRP A 62 -19.02 -7.82 0.95
C TRP A 62 -19.16 -7.91 -0.58
N LEU A 63 -18.07 -8.19 -1.30
CA LEU A 63 -18.09 -8.31 -2.75
C LEU A 63 -18.84 -9.58 -3.18
N SER A 64 -18.58 -10.69 -2.50
CA SER A 64 -19.30 -11.95 -2.70
C SER A 64 -20.80 -11.79 -2.48
N ALA A 65 -21.21 -11.06 -1.44
CA ALA A 65 -22.61 -10.75 -1.17
C ALA A 65 -23.25 -9.92 -2.30
N MET A 66 -22.58 -8.85 -2.75
CA MET A 66 -23.04 -8.03 -3.87
C MET A 66 -23.16 -8.83 -5.18
N LEU A 67 -22.26 -9.76 -5.44
CA LEU A 67 -22.32 -10.61 -6.64
C LEU A 67 -23.42 -11.68 -6.57
N SER A 68 -23.89 -12.03 -5.36
CA SER A 68 -24.88 -13.09 -5.16
C SER A 68 -26.32 -12.69 -5.48
N CYS A 69 -26.69 -11.42 -5.32
CA CYS A 69 -28.08 -10.96 -5.46
C CYS A 69 -28.16 -9.47 -5.82
N PRO A 70 -28.95 -9.08 -6.86
CA PRO A 70 -29.11 -7.68 -7.25
C PRO A 70 -29.68 -6.78 -6.15
N THR A 71 -30.63 -7.27 -5.35
CA THR A 71 -31.22 -6.50 -4.24
C THR A 71 -30.19 -6.21 -3.16
N ILE A 72 -29.41 -7.23 -2.76
CA ILE A 72 -28.30 -7.07 -1.82
C ILE A 72 -27.28 -6.08 -2.39
N ALA A 73 -26.94 -6.21 -3.67
CA ALA A 73 -26.00 -5.30 -4.34
C ALA A 73 -26.48 -3.85 -4.27
N TYR A 74 -27.77 -3.60 -4.53
CA TYR A 74 -28.36 -2.28 -4.45
C TYR A 74 -28.30 -1.71 -3.03
N GLU A 75 -28.72 -2.49 -2.03
CA GLU A 75 -28.70 -2.07 -0.63
C GLU A 75 -27.27 -1.79 -0.13
N MET A 76 -26.32 -2.67 -0.44
CA MET A 76 -24.91 -2.50 -0.06
C MET A 76 -24.26 -1.30 -0.74
N ARG A 77 -24.52 -1.06 -2.03
CA ARG A 77 -24.02 0.15 -2.72
C ARG A 77 -24.58 1.42 -2.09
N SER A 78 -25.87 1.43 -1.76
CA SER A 78 -26.51 2.56 -1.08
C SER A 78 -25.88 2.81 0.29
N LEU A 79 -25.69 1.75 1.08
CA LEU A 79 -25.03 1.81 2.38
C LEU A 79 -23.60 2.37 2.26
N MET A 80 -22.77 1.78 1.39
CA MET A 80 -21.39 2.20 1.17
C MET A 80 -21.30 3.67 0.75
N ARG A 81 -22.16 4.12 -0.17
CA ARG A 81 -22.20 5.52 -0.60
C ARG A 81 -22.56 6.46 0.55
N ASN A 82 -23.60 6.14 1.33
CA ASN A 82 -24.02 6.97 2.47
C ASN A 82 -22.97 7.01 3.58
N ARG A 83 -22.23 5.91 3.77
CA ARG A 83 -21.16 5.80 4.78
C ARG A 83 -19.88 6.52 4.37
N LYS A 84 -19.53 6.50 3.07
CA LYS A 84 -18.38 7.20 2.50
C LYS A 84 -18.36 8.68 2.86
N GLU A 85 -19.52 9.34 2.88
CA GLU A 85 -19.65 10.77 3.21
C GLU A 85 -19.46 11.06 4.72
N GLY A 86 -19.67 10.08 5.58
CA GLY A 86 -19.66 10.27 7.04
C GLY A 86 -18.43 9.72 7.77
N ASP A 87 -17.70 8.78 7.18
CA ASP A 87 -16.60 8.07 7.84
C ASP A 87 -15.53 7.58 6.84
N SER A 88 -14.31 8.11 6.98
CA SER A 88 -13.18 7.76 6.11
C SER A 88 -12.78 6.30 6.20
N LYS A 89 -13.19 5.57 7.25
CA LYS A 89 -12.89 4.14 7.39
C LYS A 89 -13.39 3.32 6.18
N TYR A 90 -14.45 3.78 5.51
CA TYR A 90 -15.03 3.10 4.34
C TYR A 90 -14.31 3.42 3.01
N THR A 91 -13.39 4.39 3.00
CA THR A 91 -12.52 4.72 1.86
C THR A 91 -11.04 4.45 2.15
N THR A 92 -10.75 3.88 3.32
CA THR A 92 -9.38 3.64 3.79
C THR A 92 -9.01 2.18 3.59
N TYR A 93 -7.98 1.96 2.80
CA TYR A 93 -7.32 0.67 2.67
C TYR A 93 -6.20 0.57 3.69
N VAL A 94 -6.00 -0.63 4.24
CA VAL A 94 -4.92 -0.89 5.20
C VAL A 94 -4.12 -2.09 4.73
N MET A 95 -2.82 -1.89 4.62
CA MET A 95 -1.81 -2.87 4.25
C MET A 95 -0.77 -2.95 5.35
N SER A 96 -0.22 -4.13 5.60
CA SER A 96 0.98 -4.31 6.42
C SER A 96 2.12 -4.82 5.55
N ALA A 97 3.36 -4.41 5.85
CA ALA A 97 4.57 -4.92 5.21
C ALA A 97 5.73 -4.98 6.21
N GLU A 98 6.65 -5.91 5.99
CA GLU A 98 7.88 -6.03 6.76
C GLU A 98 9.07 -5.49 5.96
N LEU A 99 9.89 -4.67 6.60
CA LEU A 99 11.03 -3.96 6.01
C LEU A 99 12.33 -4.36 6.71
N GLY A 100 13.38 -4.62 5.94
CA GLY A 100 14.76 -4.65 6.46
C GLY A 100 15.31 -6.03 6.85
N ASN A 101 14.48 -7.07 7.00
CA ASN A 101 14.94 -8.38 7.47
C ASN A 101 15.99 -9.02 6.52
N GLY A 102 17.27 -9.07 6.94
CA GLY A 102 18.33 -9.85 6.30
C GLY A 102 18.62 -9.53 4.83
N GLY A 103 18.52 -8.27 4.41
CA GLY A 103 18.92 -7.87 3.05
C GLY A 103 18.27 -6.62 2.45
N GLY A 104 17.51 -5.83 3.22
CA GLY A 104 16.94 -4.56 2.70
C GLY A 104 15.88 -4.75 1.62
N ASP A 105 14.94 -5.68 1.84
CA ASP A 105 13.80 -5.93 0.95
C ASP A 105 12.47 -5.64 1.66
N VAL A 106 11.40 -5.49 0.87
CA VAL A 106 10.01 -5.51 1.35
C VAL A 106 9.49 -6.95 1.34
N ARG A 107 8.88 -7.40 2.45
CA ARG A 107 8.35 -8.76 2.63
C ARG A 107 6.94 -8.75 3.22
N ASP A 108 6.29 -9.90 3.11
CA ASP A 108 5.01 -10.23 3.76
C ASP A 108 3.93 -9.14 3.61
N VAL A 109 3.85 -8.57 2.40
CA VAL A 109 2.86 -7.55 2.06
C VAL A 109 1.47 -8.18 2.15
N THR A 110 0.67 -7.67 3.07
CA THR A 110 -0.62 -8.26 3.45
C THR A 110 -1.69 -7.19 3.52
N TRP A 111 -2.80 -7.39 2.82
CA TRP A 111 -3.97 -6.55 2.99
C TRP A 111 -4.69 -6.89 4.29
N LYS A 112 -4.89 -5.89 5.14
CA LYS A 112 -5.67 -5.99 6.38
C LYS A 112 -7.12 -5.60 6.16
N ARG A 113 -7.35 -4.53 5.40
CA ARG A 113 -8.70 -3.99 5.15
C ARG A 113 -8.87 -3.47 3.74
N LEU A 114 -9.99 -3.81 3.11
CA LEU A 114 -10.40 -3.39 1.76
C LEU A 114 -11.93 -3.18 1.73
N PRO A 115 -12.45 -2.06 2.29
CA PRO A 115 -13.88 -1.88 2.54
C PRO A 115 -14.69 -1.40 1.33
N CYS A 116 -14.05 -1.07 0.21
CA CYS A 116 -14.69 -0.54 -0.99
C CYS A 116 -13.96 -0.97 -2.26
N ALA A 117 -14.45 -0.56 -3.44
CA ALA A 117 -13.76 -0.78 -4.70
C ALA A 117 -12.51 0.12 -4.84
N PRO A 118 -11.50 -0.25 -5.64
CA PRO A 118 -10.28 0.56 -5.79
C PRO A 118 -10.52 1.99 -6.28
N SER A 119 -11.55 2.20 -7.10
CA SER A 119 -11.96 3.54 -7.58
C SER A 119 -12.51 4.46 -6.48
N ASP A 120 -12.89 3.89 -5.33
CA ASP A 120 -13.43 4.62 -4.19
C ASP A 120 -12.43 4.78 -3.04
N ALA A 121 -11.25 4.17 -3.15
CA ALA A 121 -10.20 4.27 -2.14
C ALA A 121 -9.58 5.69 -2.17
N GLU A 122 -9.58 6.36 -1.03
CA GLU A 122 -9.03 7.71 -0.89
C GLU A 122 -7.77 7.73 -0.03
N VAL A 123 -7.66 6.78 0.91
CA VAL A 123 -6.55 6.69 1.85
C VAL A 123 -5.95 5.29 1.80
N LEU A 124 -4.63 5.20 1.69
CA LEU A 124 -3.88 3.96 1.87
C LEU A 124 -3.02 4.09 3.12
N ILE A 125 -3.27 3.25 4.11
CA ILE A 125 -2.40 3.10 5.28
C ILE A 125 -1.49 1.90 5.06
N ILE A 126 -0.18 2.11 5.23
CA ILE A 126 0.84 1.07 5.21
C ILE A 126 1.46 0.97 6.60
N GLU A 127 1.19 -0.12 7.29
CA GLU A 127 1.81 -0.50 8.56
C GLU A 127 3.13 -1.23 8.28
N CYS A 128 4.23 -0.55 8.53
CA CYS A 128 5.58 -1.04 8.27
C CYS A 128 6.20 -1.58 9.57
N GLY A 129 6.38 -2.89 9.67
CA GLY A 129 7.32 -3.46 10.64
C GLY A 129 8.74 -3.21 10.12
N ALA A 130 9.58 -2.52 10.88
CA ALA A 130 10.95 -2.20 10.47
C ALA A 130 11.96 -2.60 11.55
N GLU A 131 12.99 -3.34 11.16
CA GLU A 131 14.14 -3.63 12.03
C GLU A 131 15.06 -2.40 12.10
N SER A 132 15.67 -2.15 13.27
CA SER A 132 16.60 -1.02 13.47
C SER A 132 17.95 -1.19 12.76
N ASP A 133 18.33 -2.44 12.47
CA ASP A 133 19.67 -2.80 12.04
C ASP A 133 19.69 -3.01 10.50
N ASP A 134 20.80 -2.66 9.86
CA ASP A 134 21.08 -2.84 8.42
C ASP A 134 20.09 -2.19 7.42
N PHE A 135 19.32 -1.19 7.85
CA PHE A 135 18.43 -0.44 6.96
C PHE A 135 19.22 0.60 6.14
N GLU A 136 19.75 0.20 4.97
CA GLU A 136 20.46 1.10 4.05
C GLU A 136 19.64 1.38 2.78
N PRO A 137 18.88 2.49 2.71
CA PRO A 137 18.05 2.78 1.53
C PRO A 137 18.86 3.20 0.29
N TRP A 138 20.10 3.66 0.45
CA TRP A 138 20.95 4.14 -0.65
C TRP A 138 22.35 3.53 -0.56
N GLY A 139 23.02 3.39 -1.71
CA GLY A 139 24.43 3.04 -1.80
C GLY A 139 25.11 3.80 -2.95
N ASP A 140 26.39 3.52 -3.17
CA ASP A 140 27.21 4.20 -4.19
C ASP A 140 26.63 4.09 -5.60
N GLY A 141 25.90 3.00 -5.86
CA GLY A 141 25.22 2.77 -7.12
C GLY A 141 23.87 3.46 -7.27
N GLY A 142 23.33 4.14 -6.24
CA GLY A 142 21.99 4.74 -6.25
C GLY A 142 21.02 4.09 -5.24
N PRO A 143 19.69 4.15 -5.47
CA PRO A 143 18.70 3.59 -4.56
C PRO A 143 18.90 2.07 -4.42
N ARG A 144 18.70 1.53 -3.21
CA ARG A 144 18.74 0.09 -2.95
C ARG A 144 17.39 -0.57 -3.21
N ASN A 145 17.35 -1.90 -3.08
CA ASN A 145 16.15 -2.66 -3.41
C ASN A 145 14.94 -2.28 -2.55
N ILE A 146 15.14 -1.89 -1.29
CA ILE A 146 14.06 -1.44 -0.41
C ILE A 146 13.30 -0.25 -1.02
N VAL A 147 14.00 0.75 -1.56
CA VAL A 147 13.40 1.96 -2.14
C VAL A 147 12.58 1.59 -3.37
N ARG A 148 13.17 0.80 -4.27
CA ARG A 148 12.50 0.29 -5.47
C ARG A 148 11.26 -0.53 -5.11
N SER A 149 11.38 -1.43 -4.13
CA SER A 149 10.31 -2.37 -3.78
C SER A 149 9.15 -1.67 -3.07
N MET A 150 9.43 -0.67 -2.22
CA MET A 150 8.40 0.18 -1.63
C MET A 150 7.66 0.97 -2.71
N TYR A 151 8.40 1.60 -3.63
CA TYR A 151 7.79 2.30 -4.76
C TYR A 151 6.97 1.35 -5.64
N GLN A 152 7.53 0.22 -6.07
CA GLN A 152 6.83 -0.71 -6.96
C GLN A 152 5.62 -1.38 -6.29
N THR A 153 5.62 -1.55 -4.98
CA THR A 153 4.41 -1.99 -4.24
C THR A 153 3.30 -0.95 -4.37
N LEU A 154 3.61 0.32 -4.12
CA LEU A 154 2.65 1.41 -4.27
C LEU A 154 2.21 1.57 -5.72
N ASN A 155 3.15 1.54 -6.66
CA ASN A 155 2.90 1.68 -8.08
C ASN A 155 1.99 0.55 -8.63
N LEU A 156 2.26 -0.70 -8.25
CA LEU A 156 1.38 -1.82 -8.57
C LEU A 156 -0.02 -1.63 -7.97
N PHE A 157 -0.14 -1.10 -6.77
CA PHE A 157 -1.45 -0.80 -6.19
C PHE A 157 -2.19 0.26 -7.01
N LEU A 158 -1.51 1.36 -7.33
CA LEU A 158 -2.10 2.48 -8.08
C LEU A 158 -2.59 2.03 -9.47
N HIS A 159 -1.86 1.14 -10.13
CA HIS A 159 -2.19 0.72 -11.50
C HIS A 159 -2.97 -0.61 -11.61
N CYS A 160 -2.89 -1.49 -10.62
CA CYS A 160 -3.46 -2.84 -10.67
C CYS A 160 -4.39 -3.15 -9.48
N GLY A 161 -4.58 -2.20 -8.56
CA GLY A 161 -5.40 -2.36 -7.37
C GLY A 161 -4.87 -3.42 -6.39
N PRO A 162 -5.74 -3.98 -5.52
CA PRO A 162 -5.36 -4.90 -4.45
C PRO A 162 -4.67 -6.20 -4.89
N ARG A 163 -4.74 -6.55 -6.18
CA ARG A 163 -4.07 -7.73 -6.71
C ARG A 163 -2.55 -7.56 -6.75
N LEU A 164 -2.05 -6.34 -6.87
CA LEU A 164 -0.62 -6.05 -7.07
C LEU A 164 -0.02 -6.91 -8.20
N ASP A 165 -0.70 -6.91 -9.36
CA ASP A 165 -0.38 -7.77 -10.49
C ASP A 165 -0.29 -6.98 -11.80
N PRO A 166 0.91 -6.81 -12.38
CA PRO A 166 1.04 -6.06 -13.61
C PRO A 166 0.32 -6.73 -14.80
N THR A 167 -0.02 -8.02 -14.72
CA THR A 167 -0.79 -8.72 -15.77
C THR A 167 -2.30 -8.45 -15.71
N ASN A 168 -2.77 -7.82 -14.62
CA ASN A 168 -4.17 -7.49 -14.40
C ASN A 168 -4.32 -5.98 -14.05
N PRO A 169 -4.01 -5.07 -14.98
CA PRO A 169 -4.15 -3.64 -14.75
C PRO A 169 -5.62 -3.24 -14.55
N LEU A 170 -5.85 -2.12 -13.88
CA LEU A 170 -7.17 -1.53 -13.74
C LEU A 170 -7.68 -1.06 -15.11
N LEU A 171 -8.93 -1.38 -15.42
CA LEU A 171 -9.54 -1.05 -16.72
C LEU A 171 -9.87 0.44 -16.87
N LEU A 172 -10.03 1.16 -15.76
CA LEU A 172 -10.51 2.55 -15.72
C LEU A 172 -9.40 3.56 -15.36
N GLY A 173 -8.14 3.26 -15.71
CA GLY A 173 -7.00 4.12 -15.41
C GLY A 173 -6.28 3.69 -14.12
N HIS A 174 -5.96 4.65 -13.25
CA HIS A 174 -5.24 4.43 -11.99
C HIS A 174 -6.08 4.83 -10.77
N VAL A 175 -5.72 4.28 -9.61
CA VAL A 175 -6.21 4.76 -8.31
C VAL A 175 -5.57 6.10 -8.01
N HIS A 176 -6.38 7.06 -7.57
CA HIS A 176 -5.92 8.31 -7.02
C HIS A 176 -6.16 8.33 -5.52
N LEU A 177 -5.11 8.55 -4.73
CA LEU A 177 -5.16 8.64 -3.29
C LEU A 177 -5.08 10.11 -2.86
N ARG A 178 -6.05 10.53 -2.05
CA ARG A 178 -5.95 11.79 -1.31
C ARG A 178 -4.80 11.72 -0.30
N GLU A 179 -4.54 10.55 0.29
CA GLU A 179 -3.49 10.42 1.30
C GLU A 179 -2.87 9.02 1.33
N LEU A 180 -1.54 8.99 1.36
CA LEU A 180 -0.75 7.81 1.71
C LEU A 180 -0.26 7.97 3.15
N VAL A 181 -0.63 7.07 4.06
CA VAL A 181 -0.13 7.06 5.44
C VAL A 181 0.84 5.90 5.61
N VAL A 182 2.01 6.16 6.18
CA VAL A 182 3.01 5.15 6.50
C VAL A 182 3.25 5.15 8.00
N ASN A 183 2.83 4.09 8.67
CA ASN A 183 3.03 3.90 10.10
C ASN A 183 4.22 2.98 10.31
N VAL A 184 5.30 3.46 10.92
CA VAL A 184 6.52 2.70 11.15
C VAL A 184 6.52 2.16 12.57
N HIS A 185 6.46 0.83 12.68
CA HIS A 185 6.59 0.11 13.93
C HIS A 185 8.00 -0.46 14.03
N MET A 186 8.84 0.20 14.82
CA MET A 186 10.20 -0.27 15.10
C MET A 186 10.16 -1.60 15.85
N ARG A 187 10.92 -2.59 15.35
CA ARG A 187 11.13 -3.89 16.00
C ARG A 187 12.61 -4.06 16.33
N GLY A 188 12.90 -4.53 17.54
CA GLY A 188 14.26 -4.71 18.04
C GLY A 188 14.82 -3.49 18.78
N GLU A 189 15.90 -3.71 19.53
CA GLU A 189 16.66 -2.64 20.18
C GLU A 189 17.64 -2.05 19.17
N ILE A 190 17.70 -0.72 19.10
CA ILE A 190 18.73 -0.01 18.34
C ILE A 190 20.10 -0.44 18.86
N ARG A 191 20.84 -1.24 18.09
CA ARG A 191 22.20 -1.60 18.48
C ARG A 191 23.12 -0.39 18.32
N GLN A 192 23.76 0.00 19.42
CA GLN A 192 24.85 0.96 19.38
C GLN A 192 26.08 0.26 18.83
N TYR A 193 26.49 0.63 17.62
CA TYR A 193 27.77 0.21 17.08
C TYR A 193 28.87 1.02 17.73
N PHE A 194 29.96 0.38 18.14
CA PHE A 194 31.13 1.04 18.69
C PHE A 194 32.26 1.00 17.66
N SER A 195 32.99 2.11 17.55
CA SER A 195 34.21 2.20 16.75
C SER A 195 35.30 1.30 17.33
N MET A 196 36.36 1.07 16.56
CA MET A 196 37.54 0.33 17.06
C MET A 196 38.20 1.02 18.27
N SER A 197 37.91 2.30 18.52
CA SER A 197 38.34 3.06 19.70
C SER A 197 37.34 3.00 20.88
N GLY A 198 36.26 2.21 20.76
CA GLY A 198 35.24 2.06 21.80
C GLY A 198 34.26 3.23 21.91
N GLU A 199 34.30 4.20 21.00
CA GLU A 199 33.32 5.28 20.96
C GLU A 199 32.06 4.84 20.22
N PRO A 200 30.84 5.12 20.73
CA PRO A 200 29.60 4.82 20.03
C PRO A 200 29.55 5.60 18.71
N ILE A 201 29.46 4.86 17.62
CA ILE A 201 29.26 5.37 16.26
C ILE A 201 27.83 5.91 16.18
N LYS A 202 27.69 7.24 16.10
CA LYS A 202 26.41 7.96 15.96
C LYS A 202 25.79 7.84 14.56
N PHE A 203 25.71 6.65 13.98
CA PHE A 203 25.00 6.43 12.70
C PHE A 203 23.63 5.80 12.83
N SER A 204 23.13 5.55 14.06
CA SER A 204 21.76 5.08 14.23
C SER A 204 20.76 6.20 13.89
N ARG A 205 20.37 6.28 12.62
CA ARG A 205 19.10 6.89 12.24
C ARG A 205 18.03 5.82 12.44
N SER A 206 16.92 6.16 13.09
CA SER A 206 15.79 5.24 13.19
C SER A 206 15.27 4.88 11.80
N ALA A 207 14.67 3.69 11.65
CA ALA A 207 14.04 3.32 10.38
C ALA A 207 12.96 4.34 9.98
N TYR A 208 12.24 4.92 10.95
CA TYR A 208 11.35 6.07 10.71
C TYR A 208 12.07 7.22 9.99
N THR A 209 13.22 7.67 10.51
CA THR A 209 13.99 8.78 9.91
C THR A 209 14.48 8.42 8.51
N LEU A 210 14.95 7.18 8.31
CA LEU A 210 15.46 6.71 7.03
C LEU A 210 14.34 6.58 6.00
N ILE A 211 13.20 5.99 6.36
CA ILE A 211 12.02 5.90 5.48
C ILE A 211 11.51 7.31 5.16
N ARG A 212 11.39 8.20 6.15
CA ARG A 212 10.95 9.58 5.98
C ARG A 212 11.84 10.34 5.00
N ASP A 213 13.12 10.47 5.35
CA ASP A 213 14.03 11.41 4.70
C ASP A 213 14.67 10.84 3.43
N MET A 214 14.80 9.51 3.33
CA MET A 214 15.50 8.85 2.24
C MET A 214 14.59 8.02 1.33
N ILE A 215 13.32 7.78 1.69
CA ILE A 215 12.39 7.05 0.80
C ILE A 215 11.21 7.94 0.44
N LEU A 216 10.33 8.22 1.41
CA LEU A 216 9.07 8.92 1.15
C LEU A 216 9.29 10.35 0.66
N ARG A 217 10.20 11.10 1.30
CA ARG A 217 10.53 12.46 0.86
C ARG A 217 10.98 12.44 -0.60
N PRO A 218 12.04 11.71 -1.01
CA PRO A 218 12.39 11.61 -2.42
C PRO A 218 11.21 11.24 -3.33
N LEU A 219 10.44 10.20 -3.03
CA LEU A 219 9.29 9.81 -3.86
C LEU A 219 8.24 10.92 -4.04
N CYS A 220 7.97 11.72 -3.00
CA CYS A 220 7.04 12.84 -3.07
C CYS A 220 7.57 14.05 -3.87
N TYR A 221 8.91 14.21 -3.95
CA TYR A 221 9.56 15.37 -4.58
C TYR A 221 10.24 15.06 -5.93
N THR A 222 10.26 13.80 -6.39
CA THR A 222 10.84 13.42 -7.68
C THR A 222 9.84 13.32 -8.83
N GLY A 223 8.55 13.59 -8.56
CA GLY A 223 7.50 13.52 -9.58
C GLY A 223 6.83 12.15 -9.72
N LEU A 224 7.36 11.11 -9.05
CA LEU A 224 6.88 9.73 -9.16
C LEU A 224 5.45 9.51 -8.63
N LEU A 225 5.00 10.34 -7.69
CA LEU A 225 3.67 10.23 -7.08
C LEU A 225 2.68 11.30 -7.59
N VAL A 226 3.12 12.20 -8.46
CA VAL A 226 2.30 13.32 -8.95
C VAL A 226 1.15 12.80 -9.81
N GLY A 227 -0.06 13.28 -9.53
CA GLY A 227 -1.29 12.83 -10.19
C GLY A 227 -1.88 11.54 -9.60
N TYR A 228 -1.13 10.86 -8.73
CA TYR A 228 -1.56 9.62 -8.07
C TYR A 228 -1.81 9.80 -6.57
N VAL A 229 -1.02 10.63 -5.88
CA VAL A 229 -1.11 10.82 -4.43
C VAL A 229 -0.98 12.31 -4.08
N ASP A 230 -1.99 12.90 -3.43
CA ASP A 230 -1.94 14.34 -3.07
C ASP A 230 -0.93 14.65 -1.96
N ARG A 231 -0.88 13.79 -0.93
CA ARG A 231 0.07 13.89 0.18
C ARG A 231 0.43 12.54 0.77
N ALA A 232 1.61 12.49 1.38
CA ALA A 232 2.05 11.37 2.21
C ALA A 232 2.24 11.84 3.66
N THR A 233 1.81 11.01 4.61
CA THR A 233 2.01 11.20 6.04
C THR A 233 2.81 10.01 6.57
N ILE A 234 3.81 10.26 7.41
CA ILE A 234 4.58 9.20 8.08
C ILE A 234 4.60 9.42 9.59
N SER A 235 4.34 8.35 10.34
CA SER A 235 4.31 8.37 11.80
C SER A 235 5.04 7.16 12.39
N ASP A 236 5.67 7.32 13.55
CA ASP A 236 6.15 6.20 14.38
C ASP A 236 5.36 6.06 15.70
N GLY A 237 4.22 6.77 15.81
CA GLY A 237 3.40 6.88 17.00
C GLY A 237 3.87 7.95 18.00
N LYS A 238 5.05 8.54 17.81
CA LYS A 238 5.56 9.67 18.62
C LYS A 238 5.75 10.93 17.78
N GLU A 239 6.33 10.78 16.59
CA GLU A 239 6.54 11.83 15.62
C GLU A 239 5.67 11.60 14.40
N GLU A 240 5.15 12.69 13.82
CA GLU A 240 4.39 12.67 12.57
C GLU A 240 4.95 13.73 11.61
N SER A 241 5.05 13.38 10.33
CA SER A 241 5.49 14.28 9.28
C SER A 241 4.58 14.17 8.07
N VAL A 242 4.08 15.32 7.61
CA VAL A 242 3.22 15.43 6.41
C VAL A 242 4.02 16.02 5.27
N MET A 243 3.97 15.38 4.12
CA MET A 243 4.69 15.72 2.90
C MET A 243 3.69 15.86 1.75
N PRO A 244 3.43 17.09 1.27
CA PRO A 244 2.59 17.27 0.09
C PRO A 244 3.36 16.82 -1.16
N THR A 245 2.70 16.17 -2.09
CA THR A 245 3.30 15.81 -3.38
C THR A 245 3.29 17.06 -4.26
N ARG A 246 4.40 17.81 -4.28
CA ARG A 246 4.51 19.10 -4.98
C ARG A 246 5.67 19.07 -5.97
N THR A 247 5.40 18.71 -7.22
CA THR A 247 6.31 19.03 -8.32
C THR A 247 5.52 19.44 -9.57
N GLU A 248 6.07 20.38 -10.34
CA GLU A 248 5.49 20.87 -11.60
C GLU A 248 5.67 19.88 -12.76
N ARG A 249 6.50 18.84 -12.57
CA ARG A 249 6.78 17.80 -13.56
C ARG A 249 6.59 16.43 -12.90
N GLY A 250 5.72 15.60 -13.47
CA GLY A 250 5.65 14.17 -13.20
C GLY A 250 6.65 13.41 -14.07
N GLY A 251 7.08 12.22 -13.61
CA GLY A 251 8.06 11.41 -14.34
C GLY A 251 9.14 10.81 -13.43
N VAL A 252 9.95 9.90 -14.00
CA VAL A 252 11.21 9.46 -13.37
C VAL A 252 12.28 10.53 -13.66
N PRO A 253 12.99 11.05 -12.64
CA PRO A 253 14.12 11.95 -12.89
C PRO A 253 15.21 11.30 -13.73
N GLU A 254 15.89 12.07 -14.59
CA GLU A 254 16.96 11.55 -15.48
C GLU A 254 18.06 10.80 -14.72
N HIS A 255 18.44 11.28 -13.54
CA HIS A 255 19.46 10.63 -12.70
C HIS A 255 18.98 9.32 -12.05
N TRP A 256 17.68 9.00 -12.15
CA TRP A 256 17.07 7.74 -11.74
C TRP A 256 16.62 6.90 -12.95
N ASP A 257 17.01 7.26 -14.17
CA ASP A 257 16.79 6.41 -15.34
C ASP A 257 17.46 5.05 -15.15
N ARG A 258 16.75 3.98 -15.50
CA ARG A 258 17.17 2.57 -15.38
C ARG A 258 17.38 2.10 -13.93
N TYR A 259 16.77 2.78 -12.98
CA TYR A 259 16.75 2.35 -11.59
C TYR A 259 15.51 1.55 -11.21
N GLY A 260 14.67 1.17 -12.20
CA GLY A 260 13.53 0.30 -11.96
C GLY A 260 12.32 1.05 -11.42
N PHE A 261 12.19 2.33 -11.78
CA PHE A 261 11.05 3.20 -11.44
C PHE A 261 10.16 3.52 -12.65
N GLU A 262 10.49 3.01 -13.84
CA GLU A 262 9.97 3.49 -15.13
C GLU A 262 8.58 2.93 -15.46
N TRP A 263 8.23 1.75 -14.96
CA TRP A 263 6.91 1.16 -15.20
C TRP A 263 5.81 1.97 -14.52
N GLY A 264 4.64 2.11 -15.16
CA GLY A 264 3.46 2.77 -14.57
C GLY A 264 3.51 4.30 -14.53
N VAL A 265 4.69 4.92 -14.62
CA VAL A 265 4.82 6.38 -14.66
C VAL A 265 4.33 6.91 -16.00
N GLY A 266 3.20 7.61 -16.00
CA GLY A 266 2.69 8.29 -17.19
C GLY A 266 3.59 9.47 -17.60
N GLU A 267 3.77 9.68 -18.90
CA GLU A 267 4.28 10.94 -19.44
C GLU A 267 3.28 12.06 -19.04
N VAL A 268 3.57 12.83 -18.00
CA VAL A 268 2.79 14.05 -17.66
C VAL A 268 3.10 15.19 -18.66
N ALA A 269 3.41 14.86 -19.91
CA ALA A 269 3.88 15.80 -20.92
C ALA A 269 3.34 15.50 -22.33
N ALA A 270 2.03 15.34 -22.51
CA ALA A 270 1.39 15.47 -23.83
C ALA A 270 -0.12 15.80 -23.78
N ALA A 271 -0.54 16.71 -22.89
CA ALA A 271 -1.87 17.32 -22.96
C ALA A 271 -1.76 18.83 -22.70
N ARG A 272 -1.33 19.54 -23.74
CA ARG A 272 -1.62 20.96 -23.96
C ARG A 272 -2.15 21.11 -25.37
#